data_AF-A0A7D3VS01-F1
#
_entry.id   AF-A0A7D3VS01-F1
#
_cell.length_a   1.000
_cell.length_b   1.000
_cell.length_c   1.000
_cell.angle_alpha   90.00
_cell.angle_beta   90.00
_cell.angle_gamma   90.00
#
_symmetry.space_group_name_H-M   'P 1'
#
loop_
_entity.id
_entity.type
_entity.pdbx_description
1 polymer ?
#
loop_
_entity_poly.entity_id
_entity_poly.type
_entity_poly.pdbx_seq_one_letter_code
_entity_poly.pdbx_strand_id
1 'polypeptide(L)'
;MAEEFTVEQLAQRTGMSVRNIREWQALGLLPPPARRGRVGMYGVDHIARVRRIQKLKTDGFRLDLIRRILDADPDAQDADVERMAVTVLEPFTVEEPLALTEAELAARLGRRTELPAELSEIGLIRRLPDGRVEVRSPRLLTALERLAAQGLDLAGLLLPLTDIARHNEAIAHTLVEIYREQVWEPFLKSGMPAAGWSELSDSVVRLRPLMYDVVLTTLRLALDTVTDQALMDNAARLPPEMR
;
A
#
# COMPACT_ATOMS: atom_id res chain seq x y z
N MET A 1 39.31 0.35 22.43
CA MET A 1 38.64 1.65 22.63
C MET A 1 37.47 1.69 21.67
N ALA A 2 36.24 1.96 22.13
CA ALA A 2 35.11 2.12 21.23
C ALA A 2 35.32 3.39 20.39
N GLU A 3 35.07 3.31 19.07
CA GLU A 3 35.19 4.46 18.18
C GLU A 3 34.07 5.47 18.54
N GLU A 4 34.44 6.69 18.90
CA GLU A 4 33.51 7.77 19.28
C GLU A 4 33.55 8.89 18.23
N PHE A 5 32.38 9.43 17.91
CA PHE A 5 32.18 10.43 16.86
C PHE A 5 31.53 11.70 17.42
N THR A 6 31.88 12.86 16.88
CA THR A 6 31.05 14.07 17.07
C THR A 6 29.77 13.96 16.25
N VAL A 7 28.81 14.87 16.47
CA VAL A 7 27.56 14.89 15.70
C VAL A 7 27.81 15.14 14.19
N GLU A 8 28.82 15.94 13.85
CA GLU A 8 29.24 16.20 12.46
C GLU A 8 29.82 14.95 11.81
N GLN A 9 30.63 14.18 12.55
CA GLN A 9 31.19 12.92 12.06
C GLN A 9 30.12 11.84 11.90
N LEU A 10 29.15 11.78 12.83
CA LEU A 10 27.99 10.90 12.71
C LEU A 10 27.15 11.25 11.48
N ALA A 11 26.86 12.55 11.28
CA ALA A 11 26.16 13.07 10.11
C ALA A 11 26.83 12.64 8.81
N GLN A 12 28.15 12.85 8.71
CA GLN A 12 28.93 12.46 7.54
C GLN A 12 28.88 10.95 7.28
N ARG A 13 29.06 10.11 8.31
CA ARG A 13 29.09 8.64 8.17
C ARG A 13 27.74 8.00 7.85
N THR A 14 26.65 8.71 8.13
CA THR A 14 25.27 8.23 7.92
C THR A 14 24.57 8.91 6.74
N GLY A 15 25.21 9.88 6.09
CA GLY A 15 24.60 10.68 5.03
C GLY A 15 23.44 11.57 5.51
N MET A 16 23.35 11.81 6.82
CA MET A 16 22.33 12.67 7.41
C MET A 16 22.85 14.09 7.62
N SER A 17 21.94 15.06 7.75
CA SER A 17 22.31 16.38 8.26
C SER A 17 22.38 16.37 9.80
N VAL A 18 23.22 17.23 10.37
CA VAL A 18 23.27 17.45 11.83
C VAL A 18 21.88 17.86 12.38
N ARG A 19 21.13 18.65 11.60
CA ARG A 19 19.76 19.03 11.92
C ARG A 19 18.85 17.80 12.08
N ASN A 20 18.87 16.88 11.12
CA ASN A 20 18.03 15.68 11.15
C ASN A 20 18.42 14.74 12.31
N ILE A 21 19.71 14.61 12.62
CA ILE A 21 20.15 13.81 13.79
C ILE A 21 19.62 14.41 15.09
N ARG A 22 19.72 15.73 15.29
CA ARG A 22 19.20 16.40 16.48
C ARG A 22 17.68 16.31 16.57
N GLU A 23 17.00 16.39 15.43
CA GLU A 23 15.55 16.19 15.37
C GLU A 23 15.17 14.76 15.79
N TRP A 24 15.87 13.73 15.30
CA TRP A 24 15.63 12.35 15.69
C TRP A 24 15.93 12.10 17.17
N GLN A 25 16.94 12.75 17.74
CA GLN A 25 17.16 12.74 19.18
C GLN A 25 16.00 13.38 19.95
N ALA A 26 15.52 14.55 19.52
CA ALA A 26 14.39 15.22 20.15
C ALA A 26 13.11 14.38 20.10
N LEU A 27 12.93 13.61 19.02
CA LEU A 27 11.83 12.65 18.84
C LEU A 27 12.02 11.35 19.65
N GLY A 28 13.17 11.16 20.30
CA GLY A 28 13.50 9.95 21.07
C GLY A 28 13.90 8.74 20.23
N LEU A 29 14.15 8.93 18.93
CA LEU A 29 14.59 7.86 18.02
C LEU A 29 16.04 7.47 18.21
N LEU A 30 16.86 8.34 18.79
CA LEU A 30 18.27 8.07 19.09
C LEU A 30 18.51 8.25 20.59
N PRO A 31 19.23 7.33 21.25
CA PRO A 31 19.64 7.53 22.64
C PRO A 31 20.51 8.80 22.76
N PRO A 32 20.54 9.43 23.95
CA PRO A 32 21.38 10.60 24.17
C PRO A 32 22.86 10.22 24.05
N PRO A 33 23.72 11.10 23.51
CA PRO A 33 25.13 10.83 23.35
C PRO A 33 25.85 10.91 24.70
N ALA A 34 27.00 10.24 24.81
CA ALA A 34 27.87 10.37 25.97
C ALA A 34 28.44 11.80 26.03
N ARG A 35 28.41 12.46 27.18
CA ARG A 35 28.93 13.83 27.31
C ARG A 35 30.43 13.82 27.63
N ARG A 36 31.21 14.49 26.79
CA ARG A 36 32.62 14.78 27.03
C ARG A 36 32.82 16.30 27.04
N GLY A 37 32.75 16.88 28.24
CA GLY A 37 32.69 18.34 28.40
C GLY A 37 31.41 18.92 27.77
N ARG A 38 31.56 19.83 26.80
CA ARG A 38 30.44 20.45 26.07
C ARG A 38 30.07 19.70 24.78
N VAL A 39 30.81 18.66 24.41
CA VAL A 39 30.61 17.91 23.16
C VAL A 39 29.90 16.58 23.46
N GLY A 40 28.87 16.27 22.69
CA GLY A 40 28.23 14.95 22.70
C GLY A 40 28.99 13.99 21.79
N MET A 41 29.38 12.84 22.34
CA MET A 41 30.09 11.77 21.67
C MET A 41 29.13 10.61 21.38
N TYR A 42 29.13 10.15 20.13
CA TYR A 42 28.28 9.09 19.61
C TYR A 42 29.12 7.85 19.33
N GLY A 43 28.63 6.69 19.76
CA GLY A 43 29.29 5.41 19.47
C GLY A 43 28.82 4.77 18.16
N VAL A 44 29.44 3.63 17.81
CA VAL A 44 29.07 2.79 16.66
C VAL A 44 27.59 2.37 16.69
N ASP A 45 27.02 2.13 17.87
CA ASP A 45 25.60 1.79 18.03
C ASP A 45 24.66 2.90 17.52
N HIS A 46 25.08 4.16 17.59
CA HIS A 46 24.30 5.27 17.02
C HIS A 46 24.31 5.21 15.50
N ILE A 47 25.42 4.81 14.88
CA ILE A 47 25.49 4.61 13.41
C ILE A 47 24.54 3.49 13.01
N ALA A 48 24.60 2.35 13.70
CA ALA A 48 23.72 1.21 13.43
C ALA A 48 22.24 1.60 13.55
N ARG A 49 21.87 2.30 14.63
CA ARG A 49 20.49 2.77 14.86
C ARG A 49 20.03 3.77 13.81
N VAL A 50 20.88 4.73 13.42
CA VAL A 50 20.55 5.68 12.34
C VAL A 50 20.28 4.95 11.02
N ARG A 51 21.14 4.01 10.63
CA ARG A 51 20.97 3.24 9.39
C ARG A 51 19.70 2.39 9.44
N ARG A 52 19.37 1.81 10.59
CA ARG A 52 18.11 1.07 10.81
C ARG A 52 16.88 1.96 10.62
N ILE A 53 16.87 3.17 11.20
CA ILE A 53 15.78 4.14 10.99
C ILE A 53 15.65 4.53 9.50
N GLN A 54 16.78 4.76 8.81
CA GLN A 54 16.77 5.10 7.39
C GLN A 54 16.16 3.97 6.54
N LYS A 55 16.52 2.72 6.83
CA LYS A 55 15.97 1.54 6.15
C LYS A 55 14.46 1.43 6.36
N LEU A 56 14.00 1.40 7.61
CA LEU A 56 12.57 1.32 7.92
C LEU A 56 11.76 2.48 7.33
N LYS A 57 12.34 3.69 7.27
CA LYS A 57 11.69 4.83 6.59
C LYS A 57 11.60 4.63 5.07
N THR A 58 12.62 4.02 4.47
CA THR A 58 12.63 3.67 3.03
C THR A 58 11.56 2.62 2.75
N ASP A 59 11.37 1.69 3.68
CA ASP A 59 10.30 0.70 3.69
C ASP A 59 8.92 1.30 4.07
N GLY A 60 8.76 2.62 4.04
CA GLY A 60 7.46 3.27 4.20
C GLY A 60 6.91 3.33 5.64
N PHE A 61 7.65 2.85 6.65
CA PHE A 61 7.20 2.99 8.03
C PHE A 61 7.24 4.45 8.51
N ARG A 62 6.21 4.81 9.29
CA ARG A 62 6.12 6.11 9.95
C ARG A 62 7.03 6.18 11.18
N LEU A 63 7.56 7.37 11.50
CA LEU A 63 8.54 7.57 12.58
C LEU A 63 8.02 7.18 13.97
N ASP A 64 6.72 7.35 14.24
CA ASP A 64 6.07 6.93 15.48
C ASP A 64 6.11 5.41 15.66
N LEU A 65 5.86 4.66 14.58
CA LEU A 65 5.99 3.21 14.59
C LEU A 65 7.46 2.77 14.63
N ILE A 66 8.35 3.41 13.88
CA ILE A 66 9.79 3.11 13.94
C ILE A 66 10.32 3.26 15.37
N ARG A 67 9.93 4.31 16.08
CA ARG A 67 10.30 4.47 17.50
C ARG A 67 9.84 3.29 18.34
N ARG A 68 8.58 2.89 18.21
CA ARG A 68 8.01 1.75 18.94
C ARG A 68 8.75 0.45 18.64
N ILE A 69 9.08 0.19 17.38
CA ILE A 69 9.90 -0.97 16.96
C ILE A 69 11.28 -0.92 17.63
N LEU A 70 11.91 0.25 17.68
CA LEU A 70 13.25 0.41 18.23
C LEU A 70 13.30 0.42 19.77
N ASP A 71 12.14 0.60 20.41
CA ASP A 71 11.95 0.54 21.86
C ASP A 71 11.52 -0.90 22.29
N ALA A 72 10.91 -1.66 21.39
CA ALA A 72 10.52 -3.06 21.59
C ALA A 72 11.72 -3.99 21.36
N ASP A 73 12.39 -4.36 22.45
CA ASP A 73 13.48 -5.34 22.58
C ASP A 73 14.66 -5.18 21.58
N PRO A 74 15.89 -4.84 22.05
CA PRO A 74 17.09 -4.80 21.20
C PRO A 74 17.36 -6.08 20.42
N ASP A 75 16.87 -7.23 20.93
CA ASP A 75 17.03 -8.55 20.32
C ASP A 75 15.85 -8.96 19.42
N ALA A 76 14.84 -8.09 19.23
CA ALA A 76 13.83 -8.29 18.20
C ALA A 76 14.54 -8.37 16.85
N GLN A 77 14.61 -9.59 16.32
CA GLN A 77 15.47 -9.92 15.19
C GLN A 77 15.11 -9.03 14.01
N ASP A 78 16.06 -8.19 13.58
CA ASP A 78 15.91 -7.24 12.48
C ASP A 78 15.27 -7.87 11.24
N ALA A 79 15.56 -9.16 11.00
CA ALA A 79 15.02 -9.92 9.89
C ALA A 79 13.49 -10.04 9.89
N ASP A 80 12.82 -10.13 11.05
CA ASP A 80 11.36 -10.35 11.09
C ASP A 80 10.58 -9.04 10.91
N VAL A 81 11.09 -7.94 11.44
CA VAL A 81 10.53 -6.59 11.18
C VAL A 81 10.73 -6.21 9.71
N GLU A 82 11.89 -6.51 9.14
CA GLU A 82 12.16 -6.28 7.73
C GLU A 82 11.30 -7.17 6.84
N ARG A 83 11.09 -8.45 7.19
CA ARG A 83 10.18 -9.34 6.48
C ARG A 83 8.75 -8.80 6.49
N MET A 84 8.27 -8.37 7.66
CA MET A 84 6.99 -7.69 7.81
C MET A 84 6.87 -6.49 6.87
N ALA A 85 7.89 -5.64 6.84
CA ALA A 85 7.96 -4.48 5.97
C ALA A 85 7.74 -4.86 4.50
N VAL A 86 8.53 -5.81 4.02
CA VAL A 86 8.46 -6.30 2.64
C VAL A 86 7.08 -6.88 2.36
N THR A 87 6.56 -7.73 3.25
CA THR A 87 5.25 -8.37 3.09
C THR A 87 4.09 -7.36 3.05
N VAL A 88 4.11 -6.31 3.88
CA VAL A 88 3.06 -5.27 3.89
C VAL A 88 3.13 -4.36 2.67
N LEU A 89 4.35 -4.06 2.20
CA LEU A 89 4.56 -3.19 1.04
C LEU A 89 4.39 -3.91 -0.30
N GLU A 90 4.38 -5.23 -0.30
CA GLU A 90 4.12 -6.00 -1.51
C GLU A 90 2.80 -5.55 -2.16
N PRO A 91 2.85 -5.16 -3.44
CA PRO A 91 1.65 -4.79 -4.17
C PRO A 91 0.61 -5.92 -4.14
N PHE A 92 -0.64 -5.56 -3.84
CA PHE A 92 -1.78 -6.45 -4.00
C PHE A 92 -2.05 -6.81 -5.48
N THR A 93 -1.53 -6.02 -6.41
CA THR A 93 -1.59 -6.31 -7.85
C THR A 93 -0.46 -7.24 -8.26
N VAL A 94 -0.79 -8.42 -8.79
CA VAL A 94 0.17 -9.43 -9.28
C VAL A 94 0.49 -9.25 -10.77
N GLU A 95 0.16 -8.11 -11.36
CA GLU A 95 0.37 -7.83 -12.77
C GLU A 95 1.63 -6.99 -12.96
N GLU A 96 2.46 -7.33 -13.95
CA GLU A 96 3.58 -6.49 -14.36
C GLU A 96 3.03 -5.24 -15.07
N PRO A 97 3.29 -4.02 -14.55
CA PRO A 97 2.78 -2.81 -15.17
C PRO A 97 3.35 -2.60 -16.57
N LEU A 98 2.53 -2.08 -17.48
CA LEU A 98 2.91 -1.83 -18.87
C LEU A 98 3.14 -0.32 -19.08
N ALA A 99 4.36 0.08 -19.40
CA ALA A 99 4.67 1.46 -19.75
C ALA A 99 4.41 1.72 -21.25
N LEU A 100 3.59 2.72 -21.56
CA LEU A 100 3.24 3.17 -22.90
C LEU A 100 3.37 4.69 -23.01
N THR A 101 3.38 5.21 -24.22
CA THR A 101 3.08 6.63 -24.45
C THR A 101 1.58 6.88 -24.34
N GLU A 102 1.19 8.13 -24.05
CA GLU A 102 -0.23 8.54 -24.00
C GLU A 102 -0.94 8.27 -25.34
N ALA A 103 -0.23 8.47 -26.46
CA ALA A 103 -0.74 8.21 -27.80
C ALA A 103 -0.96 6.71 -28.09
N GLU A 104 -0.06 5.83 -27.66
CA GLU A 104 -0.21 4.38 -27.82
C GLU A 104 -1.41 3.85 -27.01
N LEU A 105 -1.58 4.34 -25.79
CA LEU A 105 -2.72 3.96 -24.95
C LEU A 105 -4.03 4.47 -25.55
N ALA A 106 -4.08 5.72 -26.04
CA ALA A 106 -5.25 6.26 -26.69
C ALA A 106 -5.63 5.45 -27.94
N ALA A 107 -4.65 5.09 -28.77
CA ALA A 107 -4.86 4.28 -29.97
C ALA A 107 -5.42 2.89 -29.64
N ARG A 108 -4.90 2.22 -28.60
CA ARG A 108 -5.42 0.93 -28.12
C ARG A 108 -6.87 1.00 -27.67
N LEU A 109 -7.25 2.09 -27.04
CA LEU A 109 -8.63 2.36 -26.63
C LEU A 109 -9.51 2.88 -27.79
N GLY A 110 -9.02 2.85 -29.04
CA GLY A 110 -9.77 3.33 -30.20
C GLY A 110 -10.03 4.84 -30.20
N ARG A 111 -9.27 5.61 -29.40
CA ARG A 111 -9.42 7.07 -29.26
C ARG A 111 -8.40 7.80 -30.12
N ARG A 112 -8.81 9.00 -30.57
CA ARG A 112 -7.97 9.95 -31.33
C ARG A 112 -7.52 11.15 -30.51
N THR A 113 -8.01 11.28 -29.27
CA THR A 113 -7.83 12.44 -28.38
C THR A 113 -7.12 12.02 -27.09
N GLU A 114 -6.94 12.99 -26.20
CA GLU A 114 -6.47 12.79 -24.83
C GLU A 114 -7.20 11.66 -24.09
N LEU A 115 -6.47 11.06 -23.16
CA LEU A 115 -6.99 10.00 -22.30
C LEU A 115 -8.03 10.55 -21.32
N PRO A 116 -9.17 9.86 -21.13
CA PRO A 116 -10.13 10.23 -20.10
C PRO A 116 -9.48 10.29 -18.70
N ALA A 117 -9.87 11.28 -17.90
CA ALA A 117 -9.34 11.47 -16.55
C ALA A 117 -9.67 10.28 -15.63
N GLU A 118 -10.81 9.64 -15.89
CA GLU A 118 -11.35 8.48 -15.20
C GLU A 118 -10.36 7.31 -15.17
N LEU A 119 -9.52 7.14 -16.21
CA LEU A 119 -8.48 6.10 -16.22
C LEU A 119 -7.46 6.28 -15.08
N SER A 120 -7.16 7.52 -14.72
CA SER A 120 -6.30 7.84 -13.57
C SER A 120 -7.08 7.75 -12.26
N GLU A 121 -8.34 8.18 -12.25
CA GLU A 121 -9.21 8.13 -11.05
C GLU A 121 -9.45 6.69 -10.58
N ILE A 122 -9.71 5.75 -11.49
CA ILE A 122 -9.84 4.33 -11.16
C ILE A 122 -8.50 3.65 -10.87
N GLY A 123 -7.39 4.39 -10.97
CA GLY A 123 -6.05 3.90 -10.70
C GLY A 123 -5.50 2.93 -11.76
N LEU A 124 -6.12 2.85 -12.95
CA LEU A 124 -5.66 1.99 -14.04
C LEU A 124 -4.36 2.53 -14.65
N ILE A 125 -4.17 3.85 -14.68
CA ILE A 125 -2.94 4.46 -15.18
C ILE A 125 -2.26 5.37 -14.16
N ARG A 126 -0.95 5.50 -14.28
CA ARG A 126 -0.12 6.47 -13.58
C ARG A 126 0.76 7.21 -14.58
N ARG A 127 0.71 8.54 -14.58
CA ARG A 127 1.60 9.38 -15.40
C ARG A 127 3.00 9.36 -14.80
N LEU A 128 4.01 9.12 -15.63
CA LEU A 128 5.41 9.05 -15.25
C LEU A 128 6.12 10.40 -15.52
N PRO A 129 7.20 10.72 -14.78
CA PRO A 129 7.93 11.98 -14.95
C PRO A 129 8.58 12.17 -16.34
N ASP A 130 8.81 11.07 -17.06
CA ASP A 130 9.38 11.05 -18.41
C ASP A 130 8.33 11.23 -19.52
N GLY A 131 7.07 11.52 -19.16
CA GLY A 131 5.97 11.73 -20.10
C GLY A 131 5.28 10.45 -20.58
N ARG A 132 5.69 9.27 -20.09
CA ARG A 132 4.99 8.01 -20.33
C ARG A 132 3.82 7.81 -19.37
N VAL A 133 2.97 6.85 -19.69
CA VAL A 133 1.92 6.35 -18.80
C VAL A 133 2.21 4.89 -18.45
N GLU A 134 2.13 4.58 -17.17
CA GLU A 134 2.20 3.22 -16.66
C GLU A 134 0.78 2.69 -16.48
N VAL A 135 0.43 1.63 -17.20
CA VAL A 135 -0.81 0.88 -17.05
C VAL A 135 -0.62 -0.16 -15.95
N ARG A 136 -1.36 -0.02 -14.85
CA ARG A 136 -1.22 -0.83 -13.63
C ARG A 136 -1.94 -2.18 -13.71
N SER A 137 -2.93 -2.30 -14.60
CA SER A 137 -3.58 -3.57 -14.92
C SER A 137 -3.70 -3.74 -16.43
N PRO A 138 -2.71 -4.37 -17.08
CA PRO A 138 -2.81 -4.78 -18.47
C PRO A 138 -4.04 -5.64 -18.76
N ARG A 139 -4.51 -6.46 -17.81
CA ARG A 139 -5.72 -7.26 -17.98
C ARG A 139 -6.98 -6.41 -18.11
N LEU A 140 -7.14 -5.40 -17.25
CA LEU A 140 -8.27 -4.47 -17.34
C LEU A 140 -8.19 -3.66 -18.64
N LEU A 141 -6.99 -3.23 -19.05
CA LEU A 141 -6.81 -2.60 -20.36
C LEU A 141 -7.30 -3.50 -21.50
N THR A 142 -6.89 -4.77 -21.53
CA THR A 142 -7.35 -5.72 -22.57
C THR A 142 -8.86 -5.94 -22.52
N ALA A 143 -9.48 -5.94 -21.34
CA ALA A 143 -10.94 -6.02 -21.23
C ALA A 143 -11.62 -4.78 -21.84
N LEU A 144 -11.11 -3.57 -21.54
CA LEU A 144 -11.60 -2.32 -22.12
C LEU A 144 -11.41 -2.26 -23.64
N GLU A 145 -10.25 -2.68 -24.15
CA GLU A 145 -9.98 -2.80 -25.60
C GLU A 145 -11.03 -3.70 -26.28
N ARG A 146 -11.36 -4.84 -25.67
CA ARG A 146 -12.37 -5.77 -26.21
C ARG A 146 -13.76 -5.17 -26.20
N LEU A 147 -14.15 -4.47 -25.13
CA LEU A 147 -15.44 -3.79 -25.05
C LEU A 147 -15.55 -2.67 -26.11
N ALA A 148 -14.49 -1.88 -26.28
CA ALA A 148 -14.42 -0.85 -27.31
C ALA A 148 -14.56 -1.44 -28.72
N ALA A 149 -13.92 -2.60 -28.97
CA ALA A 149 -14.02 -3.30 -30.25
C ALA A 149 -15.45 -3.82 -30.56
N GLN A 150 -16.32 -3.97 -29.56
CA GLN A 150 -17.74 -4.29 -29.74
C GLN A 150 -18.61 -3.03 -29.98
N GLY A 151 -18.00 -1.85 -30.11
CA GLY A 151 -18.71 -0.59 -30.33
C GLY A 151 -19.32 0.04 -29.08
N LEU A 152 -18.98 -0.47 -27.89
CA LEU A 152 -19.40 0.15 -26.63
C LEU A 152 -18.64 1.46 -26.41
N ASP A 153 -19.37 2.50 -26.02
CA ASP A 153 -18.76 3.78 -25.68
C ASP A 153 -17.96 3.65 -24.38
N LEU A 154 -16.64 3.73 -24.51
CA LEU A 154 -15.72 3.69 -23.38
C LEU A 154 -15.98 4.81 -22.38
N ALA A 155 -16.40 6.01 -22.82
CA ALA A 155 -16.69 7.10 -21.89
C ALA A 155 -17.89 6.73 -21.00
N GLY A 156 -18.95 6.18 -21.59
CA GLY A 156 -20.09 5.63 -20.87
C GLY A 156 -19.76 4.44 -19.95
N LEU A 157 -18.71 3.68 -20.23
CA LEU A 157 -18.26 2.56 -19.37
C LEU A 157 -17.36 3.01 -18.21
N LEU A 158 -16.52 4.02 -18.42
CA LEU A 158 -15.58 4.49 -17.41
C LEU A 158 -16.27 5.13 -16.20
N LEU A 159 -17.42 5.77 -16.40
CA LEU A 159 -18.22 6.34 -15.30
C LEU A 159 -18.69 5.26 -14.30
N PRO A 160 -19.43 4.20 -14.70
CA PRO A 160 -19.76 3.07 -13.82
C PRO A 160 -18.53 2.40 -13.21
N LEU A 161 -17.43 2.27 -13.96
CA LEU A 161 -16.19 1.70 -13.44
C LEU A 161 -15.56 2.57 -12.34
N THR A 162 -15.75 3.89 -12.40
CA THR A 162 -15.32 4.81 -11.35
C THR A 162 -16.16 4.64 -10.09
N ASP A 163 -17.47 4.44 -10.23
CA ASP A 163 -18.31 4.11 -9.09
C ASP A 163 -17.91 2.75 -8.49
N ILE A 164 -17.64 1.73 -9.30
CA ILE A 164 -17.15 0.42 -8.83
C ILE A 164 -15.80 0.57 -8.12
N ALA A 165 -14.86 1.35 -8.66
CA ALA A 165 -13.57 1.60 -8.04
C ALA A 165 -13.72 2.25 -6.65
N ARG A 166 -14.60 3.26 -6.51
CA ARG A 166 -14.91 3.88 -5.22
C ARG A 166 -15.50 2.89 -4.21
N HIS A 167 -16.41 2.01 -4.63
CA HIS A 167 -16.93 0.96 -3.75
C HIS A 167 -15.84 -0.05 -3.34
N ASN A 168 -14.97 -0.44 -4.27
CA ASN A 168 -13.85 -1.33 -3.98
C ASN A 168 -12.86 -0.69 -3.00
N GLU A 169 -12.62 0.61 -3.08
CA GLU A 169 -11.81 1.34 -2.09
C GLU A 169 -12.45 1.32 -0.70
N ALA A 170 -13.77 1.53 -0.60
CA ALA A 170 -14.48 1.42 0.68
C ALA A 170 -14.43 0.00 1.26
N ILE A 171 -14.53 -1.04 0.41
CA ILE A 171 -14.35 -2.45 0.81
C ILE A 171 -12.92 -2.67 1.30
N ALA A 172 -11.90 -2.18 0.58
CA ALA A 172 -10.51 -2.30 0.97
C ALA A 172 -10.24 -1.65 2.33
N HIS A 173 -10.78 -0.45 2.58
CA HIS A 173 -10.73 0.20 3.89
C HIS A 173 -11.34 -0.68 4.98
N THR A 174 -12.50 -1.27 4.74
CA THR A 174 -13.17 -2.17 5.70
C THR A 174 -12.29 -3.37 6.05
N LEU A 175 -11.68 -4.00 5.05
CA LEU A 175 -10.79 -5.16 5.26
C LEU A 175 -9.51 -4.79 6.02
N VAL A 176 -8.91 -3.65 5.69
CA VAL A 176 -7.72 -3.14 6.40
C VAL A 176 -8.06 -2.80 7.84
N GLU A 177 -9.23 -2.22 8.11
CA GLU A 177 -9.68 -1.93 9.48
C GLU A 177 -9.92 -3.22 10.28
N ILE A 178 -10.48 -4.26 9.68
CA ILE A 178 -10.60 -5.57 10.33
C ILE A 178 -9.21 -6.09 10.73
N TYR A 179 -8.23 -6.04 9.83
CA TYR A 179 -6.86 -6.43 10.15
C TYR A 179 -6.27 -5.57 11.28
N ARG A 180 -6.47 -4.24 11.20
CA ARG A 180 -5.97 -3.28 12.17
C ARG A 180 -6.50 -3.59 13.59
N GLU A 181 -7.79 -3.86 13.71
CA GLU A 181 -8.45 -4.12 15.00
C GLU A 181 -8.16 -5.52 15.53
N GLN A 182 -8.18 -6.53 14.67
CA GLN A 182 -8.11 -7.94 15.09
C GLN A 182 -6.68 -8.46 15.22
N VAL A 183 -5.72 -7.86 14.51
CA VAL A 183 -4.34 -8.37 14.44
C VAL A 183 -3.33 -7.34 14.93
N TRP A 184 -3.34 -6.15 14.35
CA TRP A 184 -2.32 -5.13 14.63
C TRP A 184 -2.45 -4.52 16.03
N GLU A 185 -3.64 -4.09 16.43
CA GLU A 185 -3.87 -3.49 17.74
C GLU A 185 -3.54 -4.43 18.92
N PRO A 186 -3.95 -5.71 18.91
CA PRO A 186 -3.55 -6.67 19.94
C PRO A 186 -2.04 -6.86 20.02
N PHE A 187 -1.35 -6.92 18.87
CA PHE A 187 0.11 -7.01 18.82
C PHE A 187 0.79 -5.75 19.40
N LEU A 188 0.25 -4.57 19.14
CA LEU A 188 0.71 -3.33 19.78
C LEU A 188 0.49 -3.35 21.30
N LYS A 189 -0.69 -3.80 21.76
CA LYS A 189 -1.06 -3.86 23.19
C LYS A 189 -0.21 -4.87 23.98
N SER A 190 0.29 -5.93 23.33
CA SER A 190 1.21 -6.89 23.94
C SER A 190 2.65 -6.39 24.06
N GLY A 191 2.93 -5.16 23.61
CA GLY A 191 4.27 -4.56 23.65
C GLY A 191 5.17 -4.98 22.48
N MET A 192 4.60 -5.55 21.40
CA MET A 192 5.32 -6.02 20.20
C MET A 192 6.48 -6.96 20.54
N PRO A 193 6.21 -8.11 21.22
CA PRO A 193 7.25 -9.05 21.58
C PRO A 193 8.02 -9.51 20.33
N ALA A 194 9.35 -9.66 20.45
CA ALA A 194 10.23 -10.09 19.37
C ALA A 194 9.69 -11.31 18.59
N ALA A 195 9.25 -12.34 19.31
CA ALA A 195 8.71 -13.58 18.73
C ALA A 195 7.40 -13.41 17.96
N GLY A 196 6.67 -12.30 18.15
CA GLY A 196 5.37 -12.05 17.51
C GLY A 196 5.48 -11.43 16.11
N TRP A 197 6.65 -10.94 15.69
CA TRP A 197 6.83 -10.33 14.37
C TRP A 197 6.70 -11.32 13.21
N SER A 198 7.25 -12.54 13.35
CA SER A 198 7.07 -13.59 12.35
C SER A 198 5.60 -13.98 12.21
N GLU A 199 4.90 -14.20 13.32
CA GLU A 199 3.47 -14.54 13.31
C GLU A 199 2.62 -13.43 12.64
N LEU A 200 2.95 -12.17 12.93
CA LEU A 200 2.32 -11.03 12.28
C LEU A 200 2.56 -11.07 10.77
N SER A 201 3.80 -11.35 10.32
CA SER A 201 4.15 -11.41 8.89
C SER A 201 3.40 -12.52 8.19
N ASP A 202 3.39 -13.69 8.80
CA ASP A 202 2.70 -14.86 8.27
C ASP A 202 1.18 -14.61 8.24
N SER A 203 0.63 -13.84 9.18
CA SER A 203 -0.79 -13.45 9.15
C SER A 203 -1.16 -12.67 7.90
N VAL A 204 -0.34 -11.72 7.46
CA VAL A 204 -0.61 -10.92 6.24
C VAL A 204 -0.61 -11.84 5.01
N VAL A 205 0.37 -12.73 4.91
CA VAL A 205 0.48 -13.71 3.81
C VAL A 205 -0.75 -14.62 3.78
N ARG A 206 -1.19 -15.11 4.93
CA ARG A 206 -2.37 -16.00 5.04
C ARG A 206 -3.69 -15.28 4.78
N LEU A 207 -3.83 -14.03 5.22
CA LEU A 207 -5.08 -13.28 5.11
C LEU A 207 -5.28 -12.70 3.71
N ARG A 208 -4.21 -12.38 2.98
CA ARG A 208 -4.27 -11.83 1.62
C ARG A 208 -5.20 -12.62 0.66
N PRO A 209 -5.03 -13.94 0.44
CA PRO A 209 -5.93 -14.70 -0.43
C PRO A 209 -7.37 -14.73 0.08
N LEU A 210 -7.56 -14.86 1.40
CA LEU A 210 -8.90 -14.92 2.01
C LEU A 210 -9.69 -13.61 1.84
N MET A 211 -9.00 -12.46 1.86
CA MET A 211 -9.63 -11.17 1.59
C MET A 211 -10.26 -11.13 0.20
N TYR A 212 -9.56 -11.63 -0.82
CA TYR A 212 -10.12 -11.72 -2.18
C TYR A 212 -11.32 -12.67 -2.24
N ASP A 213 -11.23 -13.84 -1.60
CA ASP A 213 -12.31 -14.82 -1.59
C ASP A 213 -13.57 -14.29 -0.92
N VAL A 214 -13.43 -13.54 0.20
CA VAL A 214 -14.56 -12.90 0.89
C VAL A 214 -15.22 -11.86 -0.03
N VAL A 215 -14.44 -10.99 -0.67
CA VAL A 215 -14.99 -9.96 -1.57
C VAL A 215 -15.66 -10.58 -2.79
N LEU A 216 -15.04 -11.56 -3.43
CA LEU A 216 -15.62 -12.22 -4.60
C LEU A 216 -16.89 -13.01 -4.23
N THR A 217 -16.90 -13.69 -3.09
CA THR A 217 -18.08 -14.42 -2.61
C THR A 217 -19.22 -13.47 -2.28
N THR A 218 -18.95 -12.38 -1.56
CA THR A 218 -20.00 -11.39 -1.20
C THR A 218 -20.52 -10.65 -2.43
N LEU A 219 -19.66 -10.36 -3.41
CA LEU A 219 -20.10 -9.82 -4.70
C LEU A 219 -21.03 -10.79 -5.44
N ARG A 220 -20.69 -12.10 -5.49
CA ARG A 220 -21.56 -13.12 -6.10
C ARG A 220 -22.94 -13.17 -5.43
N LEU A 221 -22.97 -13.19 -4.10
CA LEU A 221 -24.23 -13.17 -3.34
C LEU A 221 -25.06 -11.90 -3.60
N ALA A 222 -24.39 -10.75 -3.73
CA ALA A 222 -25.05 -9.50 -4.08
C ALA A 222 -25.63 -9.54 -5.51
N LEU A 223 -24.90 -10.11 -6.46
CA LEU A 223 -25.37 -10.29 -7.84
C LEU A 223 -26.59 -11.22 -7.91
N ASP A 224 -26.59 -12.33 -7.17
CA ASP A 224 -27.74 -13.24 -7.09
C ASP A 224 -28.98 -12.48 -6.58
N THR A 225 -28.81 -11.72 -5.49
CA THR A 225 -29.88 -10.91 -4.88
C THR A 225 -30.46 -9.88 -5.85
N VAL A 226 -29.60 -9.14 -6.56
CA VAL A 226 -30.03 -8.11 -7.53
C VAL A 226 -30.69 -8.74 -8.75
N THR A 227 -30.17 -9.88 -9.22
CA THR A 227 -30.73 -10.58 -10.38
C THR A 227 -32.12 -11.12 -10.08
N ASP A 228 -32.31 -11.72 -8.90
CA ASP A 228 -33.62 -12.21 -8.45
C ASP A 228 -34.64 -11.08 -8.36
N GLN A 229 -34.26 -9.93 -7.78
CA GLN A 229 -35.13 -8.75 -7.71
C GLN A 229 -35.50 -8.22 -9.09
N ALA A 230 -34.53 -8.10 -10.01
CA ALA A 230 -34.77 -7.63 -11.36
C ALA A 230 -35.70 -8.58 -12.15
N LEU A 231 -35.55 -9.90 -11.97
CA LEU A 231 -36.45 -10.88 -12.58
C LEU A 231 -37.88 -10.74 -12.04
N MET A 232 -38.06 -10.56 -10.72
CA MET A 232 -39.37 -10.37 -10.10
C MET A 232 -40.04 -9.06 -10.54
N ASP A 233 -39.29 -7.96 -10.58
CA ASP A 233 -39.77 -6.65 -11.03
C ASP A 233 -40.20 -6.69 -12.51
N ASN A 234 -39.46 -7.42 -13.35
CA ASN A 234 -39.80 -7.60 -14.76
C ASN A 234 -41.02 -8.52 -14.94
N ALA A 235 -41.14 -9.60 -14.18
CA ALA A 235 -42.33 -10.47 -14.19
C ALA A 235 -43.60 -9.72 -13.75
N ALA A 236 -43.49 -8.84 -12.75
CA ALA A 236 -44.59 -7.98 -12.32
C ALA A 236 -45.01 -6.95 -13.39
N ARG A 237 -44.12 -6.60 -14.32
CA ARG A 237 -44.39 -5.67 -15.43
C ARG A 237 -44.88 -6.34 -16.71
N LEU A 238 -44.91 -7.68 -16.79
CA LEU A 238 -45.45 -8.39 -17.95
C LEU A 238 -46.98 -8.18 -18.07
N PRO A 239 -47.51 -7.98 -19.29
CA PRO A 239 -48.95 -7.91 -19.54
C PRO A 239 -49.68 -9.16 -19.01
N PRO A 240 -50.96 -9.06 -18.60
CA PRO A 240 -51.73 -10.18 -18.05
C PRO A 240 -51.81 -11.41 -18.96
N GLU A 241 -51.59 -11.19 -20.26
CA GLU A 241 -51.68 -12.18 -21.34
C GLU A 241 -50.41 -13.04 -21.45
N MET A 242 -49.34 -12.65 -20.74
CA MET A 242 -48.04 -13.30 -20.69
C MET A 242 -47.60 -13.71 -19.28
N ARG A 243 -48.47 -13.55 -18.27
CA ARG A 243 -48.28 -14.07 -16.90
C ARG A 243 -48.86 -15.47 -16.77
#